data_AF-A0A3D1JNH6-F1
#
_entry.id   AF-A0A3D1JNH6-F1
#
_cell.length_a   1.000
_cell.length_b   1.000
_cell.length_c   1.000
_cell.angle_alpha   90.00
_cell.angle_beta   90.00
_cell.angle_gamma   90.00
#
_symmetry.space_group_name_H-M   'P 1'
#
loop_
_entity.id
_entity.type
_entity.pdbx_description
1 polymer ?
#
loop_
_entity_poly.entity_id
_entity_poly.type
_entity_poly.pdbx_seq_one_letter_code
_entity_poly.pdbx_strand_id
1 'polypeptide(L)'
;MADHADGQPQAAQPPPWHASAAYLYALHLDGPALAWEYLRRHPGYRLAWHMQATDAGAARPWGLRTLEDPALDAREALPHWLNTQAHTIRVVPDDNAESDGSPFEFWRLPGCKALQHDGQGLVLVARWPGRCARLVLAPDLQDGMAHAFAMRACLEPRSRYQDMATNLDRLAAASRFEPLAVVRPRPSPGAMQALHTLQALDAAQAGASLREIAEGLFGATEVAADWHADGALRARVRRLVQRGRTLVKGGYRELAGLGPLTTPQQGRNWQPPDRP
;
A
#
# COMPACT_ATOMS: atom_id res chain seq x y z
N MET A 1 -10.01 -62.20 -1.80
CA MET A 1 -9.73 -61.12 -2.76
C MET A 1 -9.67 -59.84 -1.96
N ALA A 2 -8.47 -59.28 -1.84
CA ALA A 2 -8.20 -58.05 -1.13
C ALA A 2 -8.76 -56.86 -1.91
N ASP A 3 -9.31 -55.88 -1.22
CA ASP A 3 -9.43 -54.53 -1.75
C ASP A 3 -9.06 -53.55 -0.62
N HIS A 4 -7.78 -53.18 -0.59
CA HIS A 4 -7.27 -52.07 0.20
C HIS A 4 -7.63 -50.79 -0.55
N ALA A 5 -8.71 -50.14 -0.11
CA ALA A 5 -8.96 -48.76 -0.47
C ALA A 5 -7.97 -47.87 0.32
N ASP A 6 -6.79 -47.69 -0.25
CA ASP A 6 -5.82 -46.67 0.14
C ASP A 6 -6.47 -45.30 -0.06
N GLY A 7 -7.08 -44.78 1.01
CA GLY A 7 -7.52 -43.39 1.08
C GLY A 7 -6.30 -42.49 1.11
N GLN A 8 -5.78 -42.12 -0.06
CA GLN A 8 -4.79 -41.05 -0.16
C GLN A 8 -5.37 -39.81 0.53
N PRO A 9 -4.69 -39.20 1.52
CA PRO A 9 -5.13 -37.95 2.08
C PRO A 9 -5.15 -36.93 0.95
N GLN A 10 -6.32 -36.40 0.64
CA GLN A 10 -6.51 -35.25 -0.22
C GLN A 10 -5.56 -34.16 0.30
N ALA A 11 -4.45 -33.92 -0.41
CA ALA A 11 -3.47 -32.94 0.01
C ALA A 11 -4.21 -31.62 0.19
N ALA A 12 -4.35 -31.19 1.46
CA ALA A 12 -5.00 -29.94 1.80
C ALA A 12 -4.35 -28.86 0.91
N GLN A 13 -5.18 -28.14 0.14
CA GLN A 13 -4.66 -27.06 -0.70
C GLN A 13 -3.83 -26.15 0.20
N PRO A 14 -2.55 -25.94 -0.10
CA PRO A 14 -1.69 -25.16 0.75
C PRO A 14 -2.34 -23.78 0.92
N PRO A 15 -2.41 -23.25 2.15
CA PRO A 15 -3.04 -21.97 2.39
C PRO A 15 -2.45 -20.91 1.45
N PRO A 16 -3.26 -19.96 0.96
CA PRO A 16 -2.92 -19.11 -0.20
C PRO A 16 -1.62 -18.29 -0.03
N TRP A 17 -1.11 -18.14 1.20
CA TRP A 17 0.14 -17.46 1.49
C TRP A 17 1.41 -18.18 1.01
N HIS A 18 1.36 -19.50 0.74
CA HIS A 18 2.52 -20.25 0.21
C HIS A 18 2.92 -19.81 -1.20
N ALA A 19 1.99 -19.27 -1.98
CA ALA A 19 2.28 -18.80 -3.33
C ALA A 19 2.92 -17.41 -3.28
N SER A 20 4.26 -17.33 -3.15
CA SER A 20 4.99 -16.04 -3.16
C SER A 20 4.70 -15.19 -4.40
N ALA A 21 4.36 -15.84 -5.53
CA ALA A 21 3.90 -15.18 -6.75
C ALA A 21 2.67 -14.28 -6.54
N ALA A 22 1.76 -14.66 -5.63
CA ALA A 22 0.57 -13.89 -5.28
C ALA A 22 0.90 -12.53 -4.64
N TYR A 23 2.14 -12.32 -4.16
CA TYR A 23 2.58 -11.08 -3.53
C TYR A 23 3.47 -10.21 -4.44
N LEU A 24 3.78 -10.64 -5.66
CA LEU A 24 4.68 -9.88 -6.56
C LEU A 24 4.15 -8.48 -6.88
N TYR A 25 2.83 -8.26 -6.82
CA TYR A 25 2.24 -6.93 -6.99
C TYR A 25 2.69 -5.94 -5.90
N ALA A 26 3.04 -6.42 -4.70
CA ALA A 26 3.54 -5.60 -3.59
C ALA A 26 4.84 -4.87 -3.94
N LEU A 27 5.62 -5.38 -4.91
CA LEU A 27 6.84 -4.73 -5.39
C LEU A 27 6.58 -3.40 -6.13
N HIS A 28 5.32 -3.09 -6.41
CA HIS A 28 4.91 -1.96 -7.25
C HIS A 28 3.97 -0.99 -6.53
N LEU A 29 3.68 -1.24 -5.24
CA LEU A 29 2.79 -0.40 -4.45
C LEU A 29 3.52 0.86 -3.95
N ASP A 30 2.84 2.00 -4.02
CA ASP A 30 3.24 3.19 -3.28
C ASP A 30 2.83 3.11 -1.80
N GLY A 31 3.23 4.11 -1.02
CA GLY A 31 2.90 4.18 0.41
C GLY A 31 1.41 4.00 0.69
N PRO A 32 0.49 4.78 0.10
CA PRO A 32 -0.94 4.65 0.33
C PRO A 32 -1.54 3.30 -0.11
N ALA A 33 -1.06 2.71 -1.20
CA ALA A 33 -1.50 1.38 -1.61
C ALA A 33 -0.98 0.28 -0.67
N LEU A 34 0.26 0.41 -0.19
CA LEU A 34 0.81 -0.51 0.80
C LEU A 34 0.12 -0.35 2.17
N ALA A 35 -0.25 0.87 2.55
CA ALA A 35 -1.04 1.15 3.74
C ALA A 35 -2.38 0.41 3.72
N TRP A 36 -3.02 0.38 2.54
CA TRP A 36 -4.27 -0.34 2.34
C TRP A 36 -4.12 -1.84 2.61
N GLU A 37 -3.05 -2.47 2.11
CA GLU A 37 -2.82 -3.90 2.36
C GLU A 37 -2.75 -4.22 3.86
N TYR A 38 -2.15 -3.35 4.67
CA TYR A 38 -2.14 -3.56 6.11
C TYR A 38 -3.49 -3.26 6.77
N LEU A 39 -4.19 -2.19 6.35
CA LEU A 39 -5.49 -1.83 6.90
C LEU A 39 -6.56 -2.91 6.61
N ARG A 40 -6.63 -3.42 5.38
CA ARG A 40 -7.61 -4.46 5.00
C ARG A 40 -7.41 -5.80 5.73
N ARG A 41 -6.25 -5.99 6.36
CA ARG A 41 -5.91 -7.14 7.23
C ARG A 41 -6.17 -6.88 8.72
N HIS A 42 -6.59 -5.68 9.08
CA HIS A 42 -6.93 -5.35 10.47
C HIS A 42 -8.30 -5.97 10.83
N PRO A 43 -8.39 -6.82 11.87
CA PRO A 43 -9.63 -7.50 12.22
C PRO A 43 -10.74 -6.51 12.61
N GLY A 44 -10.39 -5.44 13.33
CA GLY A 44 -11.34 -4.38 13.68
C GLY A 44 -11.83 -3.58 12.46
N TYR A 45 -11.04 -3.47 11.39
CA TYR A 45 -11.47 -2.79 10.17
C TYR A 45 -12.46 -3.66 9.40
N ARG A 46 -12.16 -4.96 9.26
CA ARG A 46 -13.07 -5.96 8.67
C ARG A 46 -14.39 -6.01 9.44
N LEU A 47 -14.34 -5.97 10.77
CA LEU A 47 -15.54 -5.91 11.59
C LEU A 47 -16.36 -4.64 11.32
N ALA A 48 -15.71 -3.47 11.28
CA ALA A 48 -16.38 -2.21 10.97
C ALA A 48 -17.02 -2.20 9.57
N TRP A 49 -16.37 -2.81 8.57
CA TRP A 49 -16.92 -3.02 7.23
C TRP A 49 -18.14 -3.94 7.24
N HIS A 50 -18.05 -5.11 7.89
CA HIS A 50 -19.15 -6.07 7.97
C HIS A 50 -20.37 -5.52 8.71
N MET A 51 -20.15 -4.70 9.73
CA MET A 51 -21.22 -4.00 10.45
C MET A 51 -21.86 -2.89 9.60
N GLN A 52 -21.39 -2.67 8.36
CA GLN A 52 -21.84 -1.65 7.42
C GLN A 52 -22.12 -0.34 8.14
N ALA A 53 -21.14 0.13 8.93
CA ALA A 53 -21.34 1.30 9.76
C ALA A 53 -21.82 2.46 8.86
N THR A 54 -23.13 2.73 8.88
CA THR A 54 -23.84 3.61 7.94
C THR A 54 -23.50 5.09 8.17
N ASP A 55 -22.70 5.35 9.20
CA ASP A 55 -22.23 6.66 9.56
C ASP A 55 -20.92 7.00 8.82
N ALA A 56 -20.92 8.14 8.11
CA ALA A 56 -19.72 8.73 7.52
C ALA A 56 -18.59 8.95 8.55
N GLY A 57 -18.91 8.99 9.85
CA GLY A 57 -17.95 9.01 10.95
C GLY A 57 -17.15 7.72 11.14
N ALA A 58 -17.65 6.56 10.70
CA ALA A 58 -17.04 5.26 10.99
C ALA A 58 -15.70 5.01 10.27
N ALA A 59 -15.46 5.69 9.15
CA ALA A 59 -14.22 5.60 8.39
C ALA A 59 -13.07 6.43 9.00
N ARG A 60 -13.39 7.51 9.73
CA ARG A 60 -12.41 8.48 10.24
C ARG A 60 -11.35 7.86 11.19
N PRO A 61 -11.70 6.97 12.14
CA PRO A 61 -10.71 6.31 12.98
C PRO A 61 -9.65 5.54 12.17
N TRP A 62 -10.05 4.98 11.04
CA TRP A 62 -9.17 4.25 10.11
C TRP A 62 -8.38 5.17 9.17
N GLY A 63 -8.58 6.49 9.26
CA GLY A 63 -7.92 7.45 8.39
C GLY A 63 -8.54 7.57 7.00
N LEU A 64 -9.73 7.01 6.80
CA LEU A 64 -10.47 7.05 5.54
C LEU A 64 -11.65 8.02 5.62
N ARG A 65 -12.08 8.54 4.46
CA ARG A 65 -13.32 9.32 4.31
C ARG A 65 -14.55 8.43 4.21
N THR A 66 -14.42 7.32 3.51
CA THR A 66 -15.42 6.28 3.35
C THR A 66 -14.76 4.93 3.56
N LEU A 67 -15.50 3.95 4.08
CA LEU A 67 -14.99 2.60 4.13
C LEU A 67 -14.86 2.03 2.71
N GLU A 68 -13.86 1.20 2.51
CA GLU A 68 -13.52 0.48 1.27
C GLU A 68 -13.59 -1.03 1.54
N ASP A 69 -13.96 -1.83 0.54
CA ASP A 69 -14.13 -3.28 0.72
C ASP A 69 -12.80 -3.98 1.03
N PRO A 70 -12.60 -4.53 2.24
CA PRO A 70 -11.36 -5.22 2.59
C PRO A 70 -11.09 -6.48 1.78
N ALA A 71 -12.05 -6.99 1.00
CA ALA A 71 -11.81 -8.09 0.06
C ALA A 71 -10.92 -7.67 -1.12
N LEU A 72 -11.03 -6.41 -1.56
CA LEU A 72 -10.25 -5.85 -2.67
C LEU A 72 -8.82 -5.57 -2.24
N ASP A 73 -7.85 -6.04 -3.04
CA ASP A 73 -6.44 -5.70 -2.84
C ASP A 73 -6.10 -4.34 -3.47
N ALA A 74 -4.88 -3.85 -3.25
CA ALA A 74 -4.43 -2.52 -3.64
C ALA A 74 -4.32 -2.30 -5.15
N ARG A 75 -4.47 -3.35 -5.96
CA ARG A 75 -4.59 -3.24 -7.42
C ARG A 75 -5.96 -2.73 -7.81
N GLU A 76 -6.99 -3.16 -7.08
CA GLU A 76 -8.40 -2.89 -7.36
C GLU A 76 -8.95 -1.75 -6.50
N ALA A 77 -8.59 -1.73 -5.21
CA ALA A 77 -9.08 -0.76 -4.24
C ALA A 77 -8.50 0.65 -4.48
N LEU A 78 -9.30 1.67 -4.13
CA LEU A 78 -8.92 3.09 -4.17
C LEU A 78 -9.28 3.78 -2.85
N PRO A 79 -8.68 3.39 -1.72
CA PRO A 79 -9.04 3.94 -0.42
C PRO A 79 -8.93 5.47 -0.38
N HIS A 80 -10.03 6.11 0.03
CA HIS A 80 -10.15 7.55 0.19
C HIS A 80 -9.47 8.04 1.48
N TRP A 81 -8.15 8.10 1.52
CA TRP A 81 -7.42 8.61 2.69
C TRP A 81 -7.77 10.07 3.00
N LEU A 82 -7.86 10.42 4.29
CA LEU A 82 -8.24 11.78 4.72
C LEU A 82 -7.26 12.86 4.21
N ASN A 83 -6.00 12.49 4.02
CA ASN A 83 -4.90 13.34 3.57
C ASN A 83 -4.61 13.22 2.05
N THR A 84 -5.44 12.52 1.26
CA THR A 84 -5.20 12.28 -0.19
C THR A 84 -4.77 13.57 -0.90
N GLN A 85 -5.40 14.70 -0.60
CA GLN A 85 -5.11 15.97 -1.25
C GLN A 85 -3.84 16.68 -0.78
N ALA A 86 -3.35 16.40 0.43
CA ALA A 86 -2.13 17.00 0.94
C ALA A 86 -0.91 16.49 0.17
N HIS A 87 -0.98 15.25 -0.32
CA HIS A 87 0.15 14.54 -0.93
C HIS A 87 0.06 14.36 -2.45
N THR A 88 -1.02 14.80 -3.08
CA THR A 88 -1.25 14.64 -4.52
C THR A 88 -0.87 15.87 -5.35
N ILE A 89 -0.42 15.66 -6.59
CA ILE A 89 -0.15 16.72 -7.57
C ILE A 89 -1.49 17.12 -8.21
N ARG A 90 -1.80 18.41 -8.28
CA ARG A 90 -3.01 18.90 -8.94
C ARG A 90 -2.69 19.23 -10.40
N VAL A 91 -3.52 18.77 -11.31
CA VAL A 91 -3.47 19.13 -12.73
C VAL A 91 -4.59 20.13 -12.97
N VAL A 92 -4.23 21.34 -13.37
CA VAL A 92 -5.16 22.46 -13.59
C VAL A 92 -5.03 22.94 -15.03
N PRO A 93 -6.09 23.52 -15.63
CA PRO A 93 -5.95 24.24 -16.89
C PRO A 93 -4.89 25.31 -16.79
N ASP A 94 -4.11 25.47 -17.86
CA ASP A 94 -3.22 26.62 -18.02
C ASP A 94 -3.90 27.63 -18.92
N ASP A 95 -4.27 28.78 -18.35
CA ASP A 95 -4.91 29.88 -19.07
C ASP A 95 -3.93 30.61 -20.00
N ASN A 96 -2.62 30.30 -19.92
CA ASN A 96 -1.60 30.94 -20.75
C ASN A 96 -1.49 30.26 -22.13
N ALA A 97 -2.27 30.77 -23.08
CA ALA A 97 -2.38 30.26 -24.45
C ALA A 97 -1.10 30.33 -25.31
N GLU A 98 -0.04 31.01 -24.85
CA GLU A 98 1.24 31.13 -25.57
C GLU A 98 2.20 29.96 -25.32
N SER A 99 1.84 28.99 -24.47
CA SER A 99 2.73 27.91 -24.08
C SER A 99 2.86 26.84 -25.16
N ASP A 100 4.10 26.59 -25.62
CA ASP A 100 4.57 25.41 -26.39
C ASP A 100 4.45 24.08 -25.58
N GLY A 101 3.60 24.08 -24.55
CA GLY A 101 3.40 22.98 -23.61
C GLY A 101 2.68 21.80 -24.24
N SER A 102 3.03 20.60 -23.79
CA SER A 102 2.28 19.39 -24.18
C SER A 102 0.85 19.49 -23.66
N PRO A 103 -0.17 19.26 -24.51
CA PRO A 103 -1.55 19.20 -24.04
C PRO A 103 -1.72 18.09 -23.00
N PHE A 104 -2.72 18.22 -22.14
CA PHE A 104 -3.12 17.17 -21.23
C PHE A 104 -3.75 16.02 -22.03
N GLU A 105 -3.00 14.94 -22.21
CA GLU A 105 -3.46 13.76 -22.94
C GLU A 105 -3.67 12.61 -21.95
N PHE A 106 -4.92 12.48 -21.47
CA PHE A 106 -5.32 11.48 -20.48
C PHE A 106 -4.94 10.07 -20.93
N TRP A 107 -5.12 9.77 -22.21
CA TRP A 107 -4.86 8.45 -22.77
C TRP A 107 -3.37 8.11 -22.86
N ARG A 108 -2.48 9.11 -22.93
CA ARG A 108 -1.02 8.92 -22.93
C ARG A 108 -0.44 8.68 -21.54
N LEU A 109 -1.22 8.84 -20.48
CA LEU A 109 -0.78 8.46 -19.15
C LEU A 109 -0.57 6.94 -19.08
N PRO A 110 0.56 6.49 -18.51
CA PRO A 110 1.01 5.11 -18.61
C PRO A 110 0.14 4.15 -17.80
N GLY A 111 0.03 2.93 -18.32
CA GLY A 111 -0.54 1.80 -17.61
C GLY A 111 -2.03 1.94 -17.28
N CYS A 112 -2.44 1.23 -16.23
CA CYS A 112 -3.84 1.15 -15.81
C CYS A 112 -4.27 2.42 -15.07
N LYS A 113 -5.34 3.05 -15.55
CA LYS A 113 -5.91 4.27 -14.98
C LYS A 113 -7.15 3.94 -14.17
N ALA A 114 -7.23 4.48 -12.96
CA ALA A 114 -8.39 4.36 -12.10
C ALA A 114 -8.81 5.76 -11.63
N LEU A 115 -10.09 6.08 -11.77
CA LEU A 115 -10.65 7.39 -11.45
C LEU A 115 -11.63 7.27 -10.30
N GLN A 116 -11.60 8.25 -9.40
CA GLN A 116 -12.48 8.30 -8.26
C GLN A 116 -12.78 9.74 -7.86
N HIS A 117 -14.03 10.04 -7.52
CA HIS A 117 -14.42 11.36 -7.04
C HIS A 117 -14.32 11.41 -5.52
N ASP A 118 -13.44 12.26 -4.97
CA ASP A 118 -13.18 12.33 -3.51
C ASP A 118 -14.13 13.25 -2.74
N GLY A 119 -15.14 13.80 -3.43
CA GLY A 119 -16.10 14.78 -2.92
C GLY A 119 -15.72 16.24 -3.21
N GLN A 120 -14.48 16.51 -3.62
CA GLN A 120 -14.01 17.86 -4.01
C GLN A 120 -13.40 17.90 -5.40
N GLY A 121 -12.86 16.78 -5.89
CA GLY A 121 -12.30 16.68 -7.22
C GLY A 121 -12.11 15.23 -7.66
N LEU A 122 -11.60 15.08 -8.87
CA LEU A 122 -11.39 13.78 -9.48
C LEU A 122 -9.95 13.32 -9.23
N VAL A 123 -9.78 12.27 -8.44
CA VAL A 123 -8.50 11.63 -8.17
C VAL A 123 -8.24 10.58 -9.26
N LEU A 124 -7.13 10.74 -9.96
CA LEU A 124 -6.62 9.78 -10.93
C LEU A 124 -5.43 9.03 -10.34
N VAL A 125 -5.49 7.70 -10.39
CA VAL A 125 -4.36 6.82 -10.11
C VAL A 125 -3.95 6.13 -11.39
N ALA A 126 -2.75 6.43 -11.88
CA ALA A 126 -2.11 5.72 -12.99
C ALA A 126 -1.10 4.72 -12.41
N ARG A 127 -1.24 3.44 -12.73
CA ARG A 127 -0.38 2.35 -12.24
C ARG A 127 0.35 1.68 -13.40
N TRP A 128 1.66 1.53 -13.26
CA TRP A 128 2.50 0.82 -14.22
C TRP A 128 3.56 0.00 -13.48
N PRO A 129 4.29 -0.92 -14.14
CA PRO A 129 5.22 -1.80 -13.45
C PRO A 129 6.24 -1.02 -12.60
N GLY A 130 6.23 -1.28 -11.28
CA GLY A 130 7.15 -0.65 -10.32
C GLY A 130 6.69 0.67 -9.71
N ARG A 131 5.62 1.30 -10.20
CA ARG A 131 5.28 2.68 -9.83
C ARG A 131 3.79 3.00 -9.99
N CYS A 132 3.37 4.06 -9.32
CA CYS A 132 2.12 4.71 -9.64
C CYS A 132 2.24 6.22 -9.47
N ALA A 133 1.40 6.95 -10.19
CA ALA A 133 1.17 8.38 -9.99
C ALA A 133 -0.25 8.57 -9.46
N ARG A 134 -0.39 9.47 -8.50
CA ARG A 134 -1.67 9.99 -8.04
C ARG A 134 -1.74 11.45 -8.45
N LEU A 135 -2.82 11.83 -9.10
CA LEU A 135 -3.10 13.17 -9.58
C LEU A 135 -4.52 13.58 -9.14
N VAL A 136 -4.74 14.87 -8.89
CA VAL A 136 -6.08 15.44 -8.73
C VAL A 136 -6.33 16.30 -9.96
N LEU A 137 -7.33 15.93 -10.75
CA LEU A 137 -7.74 16.68 -11.91
C LEU A 137 -8.71 17.78 -11.48
N ALA A 138 -8.48 19.00 -11.95
CA ALA A 138 -9.43 20.08 -11.79
C ALA A 138 -10.72 19.78 -12.59
N PRO A 139 -11.90 20.20 -12.10
CA PRO A 139 -13.19 19.83 -12.71
C PRO A 139 -13.40 20.40 -14.11
N ASP A 140 -12.68 21.48 -14.45
CA ASP A 140 -12.67 22.19 -15.71
C ASP A 140 -11.59 21.70 -16.69
N LEU A 141 -10.70 20.81 -16.27
CA LEU A 141 -9.65 20.24 -17.11
C LEU A 141 -10.23 19.20 -18.09
N GLN A 142 -9.96 19.38 -19.38
CA GLN A 142 -10.36 18.45 -20.45
C GLN A 142 -9.14 17.88 -21.17
N ASP A 143 -9.33 16.72 -21.80
CA ASP A 143 -8.33 16.13 -22.70
C ASP A 143 -8.03 17.09 -23.86
N GLY A 144 -6.75 17.29 -24.17
CA GLY A 144 -6.28 18.24 -25.18
C GLY A 144 -6.01 19.66 -24.67
N MET A 145 -6.40 20.02 -23.43
CA MET A 145 -6.15 21.37 -22.89
C MET A 145 -4.70 21.57 -22.47
N ALA A 146 -4.21 22.81 -22.59
CA ALA A 146 -2.99 23.22 -21.91
C ALA A 146 -3.17 23.05 -20.40
N HIS A 147 -2.12 22.59 -19.70
CA HIS A 147 -2.22 22.28 -18.29
C HIS A 147 -0.95 22.65 -17.52
N ALA A 148 -1.14 22.93 -16.24
CA ALA A 148 -0.07 23.15 -15.28
C ALA A 148 -0.15 22.15 -14.12
N PHE A 149 1.00 21.86 -13.52
CA PHE A 149 1.07 21.10 -12.27
C PHE A 149 1.15 22.07 -11.08
N ALA A 150 0.17 21.97 -10.19
CA ALA A 150 0.10 22.75 -8.97
C ALA A 150 0.26 21.85 -7.74
N MET A 151 0.88 22.40 -6.70
CA MET A 151 0.96 21.80 -5.38
C MET A 151 0.32 22.73 -4.35
N ARG A 152 -0.40 22.16 -3.38
CA ARG A 152 -0.91 22.93 -2.24
C ARG A 152 0.26 23.46 -1.41
N ALA A 153 0.12 24.68 -0.89
CA ALA A 153 1.06 25.22 0.08
C ALA A 153 1.19 24.29 1.30
N CYS A 154 2.41 24.14 1.79
CA CYS A 154 2.73 23.29 2.93
C CYS A 154 3.91 23.87 3.72
N LEU A 155 4.12 23.38 4.94
CA LEU A 155 5.21 23.83 5.81
C LEU A 155 6.61 23.53 5.24
N GLU A 156 6.74 22.46 4.44
CA GLU A 156 8.01 22.02 3.84
C GLU A 156 7.95 22.08 2.30
N PRO A 157 7.82 23.29 1.69
CA PRO A 157 7.55 23.43 0.26
C PRO A 157 8.69 22.88 -0.61
N ARG A 158 9.95 22.95 -0.15
CA ARG A 158 11.10 22.45 -0.90
C ARG A 158 11.09 20.93 -1.06
N SER A 159 10.93 20.21 0.03
CA SER A 159 10.84 18.73 0.00
C SER A 159 9.64 18.31 -0.85
N ARG A 160 8.52 19.00 -0.70
CA ARG A 160 7.30 18.73 -1.46
C ARG A 160 7.48 18.95 -2.96
N TYR A 161 8.19 20.01 -3.36
CA TYR A 161 8.55 20.26 -4.75
C TYR A 161 9.48 19.17 -5.31
N GLN A 162 10.48 18.73 -4.55
CA GLN A 162 11.40 17.67 -4.96
C GLN A 162 10.68 16.33 -5.18
N ASP A 163 9.72 15.98 -4.31
CA ASP A 163 8.88 14.80 -4.47
C ASP A 163 7.99 14.92 -5.72
N MET A 164 7.39 16.10 -5.94
CA MET A 164 6.59 16.38 -7.13
C MET A 164 7.43 16.25 -8.41
N ALA A 165 8.57 16.92 -8.50
CA ALA A 165 9.48 16.85 -9.64
C ALA A 165 9.91 15.41 -9.92
N THR A 166 10.30 14.67 -8.87
CA THR A 166 10.63 13.25 -9.00
C THR A 166 9.45 12.45 -9.54
N ASN A 167 8.22 12.66 -9.05
CA ASN A 167 7.05 11.94 -9.54
C ASN A 167 6.69 12.30 -10.99
N LEU A 168 6.85 13.57 -11.39
CA LEU A 168 6.64 14.02 -12.76
C LEU A 168 7.69 13.44 -13.72
N ASP A 169 8.96 13.40 -13.34
CA ASP A 169 10.02 12.76 -14.14
C ASP A 169 9.71 11.27 -14.37
N ARG A 170 9.22 10.58 -13.33
CA ARG A 170 8.82 9.18 -13.41
C ARG A 170 7.63 8.97 -14.33
N LEU A 171 6.64 9.87 -14.29
CA LEU A 171 5.48 9.85 -15.15
C LEU A 171 5.87 10.11 -16.61
N ALA A 172 6.65 11.17 -16.86
CA ALA A 172 7.13 11.54 -18.19
C ALA A 172 7.98 10.44 -18.83
N ALA A 173 8.87 9.80 -18.06
CA ALA A 173 9.66 8.67 -18.54
C ALA A 173 8.78 7.47 -18.95
N ALA A 174 7.71 7.22 -18.21
CA ALA A 174 6.77 6.14 -18.49
C ALA A 174 5.81 6.46 -19.65
N SER A 175 5.42 7.73 -19.86
CA SER A 175 4.57 8.16 -20.98
C SER A 175 5.29 8.19 -22.33
N ARG A 176 6.63 8.23 -22.35
CA ARG A 176 7.44 8.28 -23.59
C ARG A 176 7.59 6.91 -24.28
N PHE A 177 7.27 5.82 -23.58
CA PHE A 177 7.49 4.46 -24.06
C PHE A 177 6.26 3.58 -23.80
N GLU A 178 5.73 2.93 -24.83
CA GLU A 178 5.14 1.60 -24.71
C GLU A 178 6.26 0.58 -24.96
N PRO A 179 6.96 0.09 -23.92
CA PRO A 179 8.13 -0.74 -24.15
C PRO A 179 7.66 -2.14 -24.53
N LEU A 180 7.96 -2.59 -25.75
CA LEU A 180 7.80 -3.99 -26.18
C LEU A 180 8.50 -4.98 -25.23
N ALA A 181 9.54 -4.54 -24.50
CA ALA A 181 10.14 -5.25 -23.38
C ALA A 181 10.78 -4.26 -22.40
N VAL A 182 10.51 -4.43 -21.10
CA VAL A 182 11.12 -3.64 -20.02
C VAL A 182 12.21 -4.46 -19.37
N VAL A 183 13.49 -4.06 -19.52
CA VAL A 183 14.56 -4.53 -18.63
C VAL A 183 14.30 -3.92 -17.26
N ARG A 184 13.85 -4.73 -16.32
CA ARG A 184 13.45 -4.28 -15.00
C ARG A 184 14.67 -4.14 -14.10
N PRO A 185 14.85 -3.00 -13.40
CA PRO A 185 15.81 -2.95 -12.31
C PRO A 185 15.40 -3.96 -11.24
N ARG A 186 16.38 -4.58 -10.59
CA ARG A 186 16.15 -5.49 -9.47
C ARG A 186 15.28 -4.78 -8.42
N PRO A 187 14.26 -5.45 -7.84
CA PRO A 187 13.45 -4.86 -6.78
C PRO A 187 14.34 -4.33 -5.66
N SER A 188 14.00 -3.14 -5.14
CA SER A 188 14.76 -2.54 -4.06
C SER A 188 14.67 -3.41 -2.79
N PRO A 189 15.66 -3.35 -1.88
CA PRO A 189 15.59 -4.04 -0.60
C PRO A 189 14.32 -3.70 0.20
N GLY A 190 13.86 -2.44 0.13
CA GLY A 190 12.62 -2.00 0.78
C GLY A 190 11.37 -2.63 0.17
N ALA A 191 11.30 -2.74 -1.17
CA ALA A 191 10.18 -3.40 -1.85
C ALA A 191 10.14 -4.91 -1.52
N MET A 192 11.29 -5.58 -1.51
CA MET A 192 11.40 -6.98 -1.09
C MET A 192 10.99 -7.17 0.37
N GLN A 193 11.37 -6.25 1.26
CA GLN A 193 10.96 -6.29 2.65
C GLN A 193 9.44 -6.11 2.80
N ALA A 194 8.84 -5.18 2.06
CA ALA A 194 7.39 -4.96 2.08
C ALA A 194 6.64 -6.22 1.64
N LEU A 195 7.05 -6.85 0.54
CA LEU A 195 6.50 -8.11 0.05
C LEU A 195 6.58 -9.21 1.11
N HIS A 196 7.78 -9.48 1.63
CA HIS A 196 7.95 -10.54 2.64
C HIS A 196 7.23 -10.24 3.95
N THR A 197 7.06 -8.96 4.30
CA THR A 197 6.30 -8.55 5.49
C THR A 197 4.82 -8.89 5.33
N LEU A 198 4.23 -8.62 4.16
CA LEU A 198 2.84 -8.99 3.86
C LEU A 198 2.64 -10.51 3.88
N GLN A 199 3.51 -11.25 3.18
CA GLN A 199 3.41 -12.71 3.13
C GLN A 199 3.61 -13.36 4.51
N ALA A 200 4.59 -12.89 5.29
CA ALA A 200 4.82 -13.37 6.66
C ALA A 200 3.64 -13.04 7.59
N LEU A 201 2.99 -11.89 7.41
CA LEU A 201 1.81 -11.50 8.16
C LEU A 201 0.64 -12.44 7.85
N ASP A 202 0.35 -12.68 6.56
CA ASP A 202 -0.74 -13.56 6.13
C ASP A 202 -0.53 -15.00 6.60
N ALA A 203 0.72 -15.48 6.53
CA ALA A 203 1.09 -16.78 7.06
C ALA A 203 0.89 -16.88 8.58
N ALA A 204 1.31 -15.86 9.34
CA ALA A 204 1.10 -15.80 10.78
C ALA A 204 -0.39 -15.67 11.17
N GLN A 205 -1.20 -14.98 10.36
CA GLN A 205 -2.66 -14.91 10.54
C GLN A 205 -3.34 -16.25 10.24
N ALA A 206 -2.79 -17.05 9.33
CA ALA A 206 -3.21 -18.41 9.04
C ALA A 206 -2.72 -19.44 10.08
N GLY A 207 -1.99 -19.02 11.12
CA GLY A 207 -1.51 -19.89 12.20
C GLY A 207 -0.19 -20.61 11.91
N ALA A 208 0.50 -20.28 10.82
CA ALA A 208 1.79 -20.89 10.48
C ALA A 208 2.85 -20.59 11.55
N SER A 209 3.66 -21.60 11.87
CA SER A 209 4.84 -21.49 12.72
C SER A 209 5.94 -20.67 12.03
N LEU A 210 6.87 -20.11 12.82
CA LEU A 210 8.00 -19.36 12.25
C LEU A 210 8.82 -20.19 11.24
N ARG A 211 8.88 -21.51 11.42
CA ARG A 211 9.60 -22.41 10.52
C ARG A 211 8.88 -22.56 9.20
N GLU A 212 7.58 -22.86 9.21
CA GLU A 212 6.76 -22.95 7.99
C GLU A 212 6.79 -21.63 7.21
N ILE A 213 6.73 -20.49 7.90
CA ILE A 213 6.86 -19.17 7.29
C ILE A 213 8.24 -19.03 6.61
N ALA A 214 9.32 -19.47 7.27
CA ALA A 214 10.66 -19.43 6.70
C ALA A 214 10.75 -20.31 5.43
N GLU A 215 10.17 -21.51 5.47
CA GLU A 215 10.19 -22.47 4.37
C GLU A 215 9.41 -21.94 3.16
N GLY A 216 8.28 -21.26 3.40
CA GLY A 216 7.52 -20.61 2.32
C GLY A 216 8.20 -19.36 1.73
N LEU A 217 8.96 -18.60 2.53
CA LEU A 217 9.63 -17.38 2.08
C LEU A 217 10.99 -17.62 1.40
N PHE A 218 11.79 -18.54 1.97
CA PHE A 218 13.20 -18.74 1.59
C PHE A 218 13.48 -20.14 1.04
N GLY A 219 12.51 -21.06 1.13
CA GLY A 219 12.64 -22.43 0.64
C GLY A 219 13.09 -23.41 1.72
N ALA A 220 12.60 -24.64 1.62
CA ALA A 220 12.85 -25.68 2.62
C ALA A 220 14.33 -26.07 2.77
N THR A 221 15.09 -26.07 1.66
CA THR A 221 16.52 -26.43 1.68
C THR A 221 17.36 -25.43 2.49
N GLU A 222 17.10 -24.12 2.35
CA GLU A 222 17.80 -23.07 3.10
C GLU A 222 17.47 -23.17 4.60
N VAL A 223 16.19 -23.38 4.92
CA VAL A 223 15.74 -23.54 6.32
C VAL A 223 16.34 -24.80 6.95
N ALA A 224 16.37 -25.92 6.24
CA ALA A 224 16.96 -27.15 6.77
C ALA A 224 18.44 -26.99 7.14
N ALA A 225 19.17 -26.13 6.43
CA ALA A 225 20.59 -25.88 6.67
C ALA A 225 20.87 -24.89 7.83
N ASP A 226 20.00 -23.89 8.05
CA ASP A 226 20.29 -22.73 8.94
C ASP A 226 19.19 -22.45 10.00
N TRP A 227 18.36 -23.45 10.34
CA TRP A 227 17.29 -23.27 11.33
C TRP A 227 17.69 -23.71 12.75
N HIS A 228 17.95 -22.73 13.61
CA HIS A 228 18.23 -22.95 15.03
C HIS A 228 17.61 -21.85 15.91
N ALA A 229 17.58 -22.08 17.23
CA ALA A 229 16.85 -21.23 18.19
C ALA A 229 17.26 -19.74 18.16
N ASP A 230 18.57 -19.49 18.02
CA ASP A 230 19.17 -18.15 17.98
C ASP A 230 19.64 -17.74 16.57
N GLY A 231 19.13 -18.39 15.52
CA GLY A 231 19.57 -18.17 14.14
C GLY A 231 19.11 -16.86 13.51
N ALA A 232 19.94 -16.33 12.62
CA ALA A 232 19.67 -15.10 11.89
C ALA A 232 18.38 -15.22 11.04
N LEU A 233 18.15 -16.39 10.44
CA LEU A 233 16.95 -16.69 9.65
C LEU A 233 15.67 -16.65 10.50
N ARG A 234 15.67 -17.33 11.65
CA ARG A 234 14.56 -17.29 12.61
C ARG A 234 14.30 -15.88 13.12
N ALA A 235 15.35 -15.13 13.46
CA ALA A 235 15.24 -13.75 13.89
C ALA A 235 14.68 -12.83 12.78
N ARG A 236 15.07 -13.05 11.52
CA ARG A 236 14.56 -12.34 10.34
C ARG A 236 13.06 -12.57 10.16
N VAL A 237 12.60 -13.81 10.19
CA VAL A 237 11.16 -14.13 10.08
C VAL A 237 10.36 -13.52 11.23
N ARG A 238 10.86 -13.64 12.47
CA ARG A 238 10.25 -13.00 13.64
C ARG A 238 10.09 -11.49 13.46
N ARG A 239 11.13 -10.80 12.92
CA ARG A 239 11.08 -9.37 12.63
C ARG A 239 10.07 -9.02 11.54
N LEU A 240 9.93 -9.84 10.49
CA LEU A 240 8.93 -9.64 9.43
C LEU A 240 7.51 -9.73 10.00
N VAL A 241 7.21 -10.78 10.78
CA VAL A 241 5.90 -10.94 11.44
C VAL A 241 5.61 -9.77 12.38
N GLN A 242 6.58 -9.40 13.21
CA GLN A 242 6.40 -8.28 14.15
C GLN A 242 6.17 -6.96 13.41
N ARG A 243 6.93 -6.70 12.34
CA ARG A 243 6.74 -5.52 11.49
C ARG A 243 5.34 -5.48 10.89
N GLY A 244 4.86 -6.59 10.32
CA GLY A 244 3.52 -6.67 9.75
C GLY A 244 2.43 -6.38 10.78
N ARG A 245 2.55 -6.94 11.98
CA ARG A 245 1.64 -6.67 13.11
C ARG A 245 1.64 -5.20 13.52
N THR A 246 2.81 -4.56 13.60
CA THR A 246 2.92 -3.13 13.91
C THR A 246 2.26 -2.27 12.83
N LEU A 247 2.46 -2.61 11.55
CA LEU A 247 1.85 -1.90 10.43
C LEU A 247 0.33 -2.02 10.45
N VAL A 248 -0.21 -3.21 10.71
CA VAL A 248 -1.66 -3.42 10.91
C VAL A 248 -2.19 -2.56 12.06
N LYS A 249 -1.50 -2.50 13.20
CA LYS A 249 -1.90 -1.76 14.42
C LYS A 249 -1.62 -0.24 14.34
N GLY A 250 -1.80 0.36 13.17
CA GLY A 250 -1.71 1.82 12.99
C GLY A 250 -0.43 2.32 12.32
N GLY A 251 0.60 1.49 12.18
CA GLY A 251 1.81 1.87 11.41
C GLY A 251 1.52 2.13 9.93
N TYR A 252 0.43 1.57 9.39
CA TYR A 252 -0.04 1.87 8.02
C TYR A 252 -0.32 3.36 7.80
N ARG A 253 -0.61 4.13 8.85
CA ARG A 253 -0.99 5.54 8.74
C ARG A 253 0.16 6.42 8.27
N GLU A 254 1.38 6.10 8.67
CA GLU A 254 2.59 6.76 8.16
C GLU A 254 2.76 6.49 6.67
N LEU A 255 2.53 5.23 6.24
CA LEU A 255 2.56 4.86 4.82
C LEU A 255 1.48 5.59 4.01
N ALA A 256 0.30 5.80 4.61
CA ALA A 256 -0.77 6.59 4.01
C ALA A 256 -0.50 8.11 4.04
N GLY A 257 0.50 8.58 4.79
CA GLY A 257 0.81 10.01 4.99
C GLY A 257 -0.08 10.74 6.01
N LEU A 258 -0.85 10.01 6.82
CA LEU A 258 -1.83 10.56 7.77
C LEU A 258 -1.19 11.09 9.06
N GLY A 259 0.12 10.93 9.23
CA GLY A 259 0.81 11.08 10.50
C GLY A 259 0.50 9.93 11.49
N PRO A 260 1.30 9.78 12.56
CA PRO A 260 1.02 8.80 13.59
C PRO A 260 -0.32 9.13 14.28
N LEU A 261 -0.99 8.11 14.83
CA LEU A 261 -2.07 8.38 15.78
C LEU A 261 -1.45 9.14 16.94
N THR A 262 -1.95 10.34 17.21
CA THR A 262 -1.78 10.94 18.53
C THR A 262 -2.43 9.97 19.52
N THR A 263 -1.62 9.11 20.15
CA THR A 263 -2.05 8.49 21.40
C THR A 263 -2.47 9.64 22.30
N PRO A 264 -3.69 9.66 22.86
CA PRO A 264 -3.98 10.60 23.92
C PRO A 264 -2.89 10.42 24.96
N GLN A 265 -2.20 11.51 25.32
CA GLN A 265 -1.22 11.49 26.40
C GLN A 265 -1.95 10.83 27.59
N GLN A 266 -1.54 9.62 27.96
CA GLN A 266 -1.81 9.15 29.31
C GLN A 266 -1.20 10.22 30.20
N GLY A 267 -2.08 10.95 30.90
CA GLY A 267 -1.70 12.11 31.69
C GLY A 267 -0.52 11.73 32.57
N ARG A 268 0.60 12.43 32.37
CA ARG A 268 1.58 12.59 33.44
C ARG A 268 0.90 13.43 34.50
N ASN A 269 0.17 12.77 35.40
CA ASN A 269 -0.26 13.26 36.70
C ASN A 269 -0.84 12.07 37.46
N TRP A 270 0.04 11.14 37.83
CA TRP A 270 -0.22 10.24 38.94
C TRP A 270 0.97 10.40 39.90
N GLN A 271 0.82 11.33 40.85
CA GLN A 271 1.69 11.39 42.02
C GLN A 271 1.18 10.32 43.00
N PRO A 272 2.05 9.41 43.49
CA PRO A 272 1.66 8.51 44.56
C PRO A 272 1.42 9.31 45.85
N PRO A 273 0.46 8.91 46.70
CA PRO A 273 0.26 9.56 47.98
C PRO A 273 1.49 9.36 48.87
N ASP A 274 2.03 10.47 49.40
CA ASP A 274 3.01 10.46 50.48
C ASP A 274 2.45 9.64 51.64
N ARG A 275 3.23 8.64 52.08
CA ARG A 275 3.01 7.97 53.35
C ARG A 275 3.92 8.60 54.42
N PRO A 276 3.44 8.68 55.67
CA PRO A 276 4.09 9.39 56.76
C PRO A 276 5.44 8.79 57.17
#